data_AF-A0A239L1Z2-F1
#
_entry.id   AF-A0A239L1Z2-F1
#
_cell.length_a   1.000
_cell.length_b   1.000
_cell.length_c   1.000
_cell.angle_alpha   90.00
_cell.angle_beta   90.00
_cell.angle_gamma   90.00
#
_symmetry.space_group_name_H-M   'P 1'
#
loop_
_entity.id
_entity.type
_entity.pdbx_description
1 polymer ?
#
loop_
_entity_poly.entity_id
_entity_poly.type
_entity_poly.pdbx_seq_one_letter_code
_entity_poly.pdbx_strand_id
1 'polypeptide(L)' 'MTETMWRCDQVRAGQLYNRMMFDTQAEAEQFAQKMRQMEPDQTFSIEAIDASKIWN' A
#
# COMPACT_ATOMS: atom_id res chain seq x y z
N MET A 1 14.71 16.85 -2.38
CA MET A 1 13.39 16.53 -1.81
C MET A 1 13.18 15.06 -2.10
N THR A 2 13.37 14.19 -1.10
CA THR A 2 13.07 12.77 -1.24
C THR A 2 11.56 12.61 -1.23
N GLU A 3 10.98 12.33 -2.39
CA GLU A 3 9.55 12.07 -2.51
C GLU A 3 9.25 10.80 -1.70
N THR A 4 8.65 10.98 -0.53
CA THR A 4 8.22 9.86 0.30
C THR A 4 6.90 9.37 -0.27
N MET A 5 6.91 8.18 -0.84
CA MET A 5 5.71 7.51 -1.32
C MET A 5 5.25 6.47 -0.30
N TRP A 6 3.99 6.11 -0.37
CA TRP A 6 3.34 5.16 0.51
C TRP A 6 2.97 3.93 -0.30
N ARG A 7 3.64 2.82 -0.02
CA ARG A 7 3.34 1.54 -0.61
C ARG A 7 2.24 0.86 0.18
N CYS A 8 1.21 0.40 -0.50
CA CYS A 8 0.17 -0.46 0.05
C CYS A 8 0.20 -1.81 -0.66
N ASP A 9 0.67 -2.83 0.06
CA ASP A 9 0.73 -4.21 -0.41
C ASP A 9 -0.51 -4.97 0.09
N GLN A 10 -1.33 -5.42 -0.85
CA GLN A 10 -2.49 -6.26 -0.62
C GLN A 10 -2.10 -7.72 -0.78
N VAL A 11 -2.23 -8.48 0.28
CA VAL A 11 -1.92 -9.91 0.34
C VAL A 11 -3.21 -10.69 0.51
N ARG A 12 -3.41 -11.71 -0.32
CA ARG A 12 -4.54 -12.62 -0.24
C ARG A 12 -4.01 -14.05 -0.28
N ALA A 13 -4.48 -14.89 0.64
CA ALA A 13 -4.02 -16.29 0.74
C ALA A 13 -2.48 -16.45 0.78
N GLY A 14 -1.79 -15.50 1.43
CA GLY A 14 -0.33 -15.50 1.55
C GLY A 14 0.44 -15.06 0.29
N GLN A 15 -0.25 -14.64 -0.77
CA GLN A 15 0.37 -14.13 -1.99
C GLN A 15 0.11 -12.63 -2.16
N LEU A 16 1.15 -11.89 -2.60
CA LEU A 16 0.99 -10.50 -2.99
C LEU A 16 0.04 -10.45 -4.18
N TYR A 17 -1.16 -9.95 -3.93
CA TYR A 17 -2.22 -9.85 -4.93
C TYR A 17 -2.10 -8.54 -5.70
N ASN A 18 -1.85 -7.45 -4.99
CA ASN A 18 -1.70 -6.14 -5.60
C ASN A 18 -0.73 -5.28 -4.80
N ARG A 19 -0.03 -4.39 -5.50
CA ARG A 19 0.85 -3.37 -4.91
C ARG A 19 0.44 -2.02 -5.50
N MET A 20 0.02 -1.13 -4.62
CA MET A 20 -0.33 0.23 -4.98
C MET A 20 0.60 1.23 -4.30
N MET A 21 0.77 2.37 -4.94
CA MET A 21 1.66 3.44 -4.52
C MET A 21 0.83 4.71 -4.41
N PHE A 22 1.00 5.42 -3.31
CA PHE A 22 0.28 6.64 -3.00
C PHE A 22 1.27 7.74 -2.67
N ASP A 23 0.96 8.97 -3.03
CA ASP A 23 1.79 10.12 -2.69
C ASP A 23 1.65 10.49 -1.20
N THR A 24 0.51 10.16 -0.60
CA THR A 24 0.22 10.49 0.81
C THR A 24 -0.16 9.26 1.64
N GLN A 25 0.14 9.33 2.94
CA GLN A 25 -0.22 8.30 3.92
C GLN A 25 -1.74 8.13 3.98
N ALA A 26 -2.46 9.25 4.01
CA ALA A 26 -3.89 9.28 4.18
C ALA A 26 -4.62 8.52 3.05
N GLU A 27 -4.14 8.65 1.81
CA GLU A 27 -4.71 7.91 0.68
C GLU A 27 -4.48 6.40 0.81
N ALA A 28 -3.28 5.98 1.20
CA ALA A 28 -2.98 4.56 1.42
C ALA A 28 -3.83 3.95 2.54
N GLU A 29 -4.02 4.70 3.64
CA GLU A 29 -4.84 4.27 4.77
C GLU A 29 -6.33 4.20 4.42
N GLN A 30 -6.86 5.22 3.74
CA GLN A 30 -8.25 5.22 3.28
C GLN A 30 -8.53 4.05 2.33
N PHE A 31 -7.60 3.79 1.41
CA PHE A 31 -7.69 2.68 0.49
C PHE A 31 -7.73 1.33 1.24
N ALA A 32 -6.78 1.10 2.14
CA ALA A 32 -6.71 -0.14 2.91
C ALA A 32 -7.96 -0.34 3.80
N GLN A 33 -8.45 0.72 4.45
CA GLN A 33 -9.67 0.65 5.26
C GLN A 33 -10.89 0.28 4.42
N LYS A 34 -11.07 0.92 3.25
CA LYS A 34 -12.18 0.62 2.35
C LYS A 34 -12.15 -0.82 1.86
N MET A 35 -10.96 -1.31 1.49
CA MET A 35 -10.82 -2.68 0.99
C MET A 35 -10.99 -3.74 2.07
N ARG A 36 -10.50 -3.49 3.30
CA ARG A 36 -10.74 -4.38 4.46
C ARG A 36 -12.23 -4.57 4.76
N GLN A 37 -13.05 -3.54 4.53
CA GLN A 37 -14.50 -3.62 4.71
C GLN A 37 -15.19 -4.48 3.63
N MET A 38 -14.64 -4.51 2.41
CA MET A 38 -15.18 -5.29 1.30
C MET A 38 -14.75 -6.76 1.35
N GLU A 39 -13.47 -7.02 1.66
CA GLU A 39 -12.91 -8.36 1.73
C GLU A 39 -12.02 -8.52 2.98
N PRO A 40 -12.54 -9.09 4.08
CA PRO A 40 -11.80 -9.21 5.33
C PRO A 40 -10.67 -10.26 5.29
N ASP A 41 -10.71 -11.19 4.32
CA ASP A 41 -9.65 -12.19 4.07
C ASP A 41 -8.37 -11.58 3.45
N GLN A 42 -8.39 -10.29 3.15
CA GLN A 42 -7.25 -9.59 2.58
C GLN A 42 -6.47 -8.85 3.66
N THR A 43 -5.17 -9.07 3.67
CA THR A 43 -4.24 -8.35 4.54
C THR A 43 -3.64 -7.19 3.76
N PHE A 44 -3.49 -6.04 4.42
CA PHE A 44 -2.91 -4.84 3.82
C PHE A 44 -1.73 -4.37 4.66
N SER A 45 -0.57 -4.20 4.02
CA SER A 45 0.64 -3.65 4.61
C SER A 45 0.91 -2.28 4.00
N ILE A 46 0.95 -1.24 4.84
CA ILE A 46 1.24 0.12 4.41
C ILE A 46 2.63 0.49 4.92
N GLU A 47 3.52 0.93 4.02
CA GLU A 47 4.89 1.30 4.34
C GLU A 47 5.29 2.59 3.64
N ALA A 48 5.91 3.51 4.38
CA ALA A 48 6.58 4.67 3.80
C ALA A 48 7.88 4.22 3.12
N ILE A 49 8.01 4.56 1.84
CA ILE A 49 9.15 4.21 1.02
C ILE A 49 9.69 5.45 0.33
N ASP A 50 11.00 5.47 0.14
CA ASP A 50 11.65 6.51 -0.63
C ASP A 50 11.42 6.27 -2.13
N ALA A 51 10.88 7.26 -2.84
CA ALA A 51 10.64 7.16 -4.29
C ALA A 51 11.89 6.73 -5.07
N SER A 52 13.06 7.14 -4.61
CA SER A 52 14.35 6.81 -5.24
C SER A 52 14.65 5.31 -5.20
N LYS A 53 14.03 4.53 -4.28
CA LYS A 53 14.22 3.06 -4.19
C LYS A 53 13.39 2.26 -5.19
N ILE A 54 12.44 2.89 -5.88
CA ILE A 54 11.57 2.22 -6.86
C ILE A 54 12.13 2.31 -8.28
N TRP A 55 12.88 3.37 -8.58
CA TRP A 55 13.33 3.71 -9.94
C TRP A 55 14.79 3.32 -10.25
N ASN A 56 15.37 2.36 -9.52
CA ASN A 56 16.75 1.93 -9.74
C ASN A 56 16.85 0.74 -10.71
#